data_AF-X1RPW6-F1
#
_entry.id   AF-X1RPW6-F1
#
_cell.length_a   1.000
_cell.length_b   1.000
_cell.length_c   1.000
_cell.angle_alpha   90.00
_cell.angle_beta   90.00
_cell.angle_gamma   90.00
#
_symmetry.space_group_name_H-M   'P 1'
#
loop_
_entity.id
_entity.type
_entity.pdbx_description
1 polymer ?
#
loop_
_entity_poly.entity_id
_entity_poly.type
_entity_poly.pdbx_seq_one_letter_code
_entity_poly.pdbx_strand_id
1 'polypeptide(L)' 'MTRWREVPFDAEDIAVTSGAFGAIATAFATFLDPGDEVVYSLPPWFGYEPMLLHSGAVCVEVPVKQG' A
#
# COMPACT_ATOMS: atom_id res chain seq x y z
N MET A 1 28.49 2.00 3.40
CA MET A 1 27.04 1.93 3.67
C MET A 1 26.40 1.32 2.43
N THR A 2 26.07 0.03 2.47
CA THR A 2 25.53 -0.69 1.30
C THR A 2 24.01 -0.54 1.27
N ARG A 3 23.43 -0.26 0.09
CA ARG A 3 21.97 -0.18 -0.06
C ARG A 3 21.37 -1.57 0.09
N TRP A 4 20.50 -1.76 1.08
CA TRP A 4 19.99 -3.08 1.49
C TRP A 4 19.27 -3.88 0.42
N ARG A 5 18.52 -3.23 -0.47
CA ARG A 5 17.69 -3.90 -1.49
C ARG A 5 18.31 -3.92 -2.89
N GLU A 6 19.48 -3.29 -3.07
CA GLU A 6 20.15 -3.15 -4.37
C GLU A 6 19.28 -2.53 -5.51
N VAL A 7 18.15 -1.90 -5.15
CA VAL A 7 17.27 -1.18 -6.09
C VAL A 7 17.82 0.25 -6.29
N PRO A 8 18.06 0.70 -7.53
CA PRO A 8 18.44 2.09 -7.80
C PRO A 8 17.30 3.05 -7.45
N PHE A 9 17.63 4.19 -6.84
CA PHE A 9 16.71 5.28 -6.54
C PHE A 9 17.49 6.58 -6.36
N ASP A 10 16.90 7.69 -6.77
CA ASP A 10 17.41 9.04 -6.56
C ASP A 10 16.83 9.66 -5.28
N ALA A 11 17.43 10.75 -4.80
CA ALA A 11 16.98 11.39 -3.56
C ALA A 11 15.55 11.94 -3.68
N GLU A 12 15.16 12.36 -4.87
CA GLU A 12 13.82 12.87 -5.21
C GLU A 12 12.72 11.80 -5.21
N ASP A 13 13.08 10.51 -5.30
CA ASP A 13 12.14 9.39 -5.18
C ASP A 13 11.73 9.12 -3.72
N ILE A 14 12.36 9.78 -2.75
CA ILE A 14 12.18 9.50 -1.31
C ILE A 14 11.37 10.61 -0.64
N ALA A 15 10.13 10.28 -0.27
CA ALA A 15 9.31 11.11 0.61
C ALA A 15 9.37 10.62 2.06
N VAL A 16 9.74 11.52 2.98
CA VAL A 16 9.62 11.25 4.43
C VAL A 16 8.17 11.44 4.85
N THR A 17 7.59 10.42 5.49
CA THR A 17 6.19 10.42 5.92
C THR A 17 6.07 10.29 7.43
N SER A 18 4.87 10.53 7.96
CA SER A 18 4.48 10.26 9.35
C SER A 18 4.33 8.76 9.62
N GLY A 19 5.35 7.98 9.31
CA GLY A 19 5.35 6.52 9.38
C GLY A 19 4.66 5.83 8.20
N ALA A 20 4.61 4.50 8.27
CA ALA A 20 4.10 3.64 7.20
C ALA A 20 2.58 3.83 6.95
N PHE A 21 1.80 4.06 8.00
CA PHE A 21 0.37 4.41 7.84
C PHE A 21 0.18 5.66 7.00
N GLY A 22 0.95 6.72 7.27
CA GLY A 22 0.93 7.95 6.49
C GLY A 22 1.34 7.71 5.04
N ALA A 23 2.38 6.88 4.81
CA ALA A 23 2.82 6.54 3.47
C ALA A 23 1.74 5.80 2.66
N ILE A 24 1.07 4.81 3.24
CA ILE A 24 0.00 4.06 2.58
C ILE A 24 -1.20 4.96 2.30
N ALA A 25 -1.59 5.80 3.27
CA ALA A 25 -2.70 6.75 3.09
C ALA A 25 -2.42 7.74 1.95
N THR A 26 -1.21 8.30 1.89
CA THR A 26 -0.78 9.18 0.81
C THR A 26 -0.78 8.46 -0.53
N ALA A 27 -0.28 7.22 -0.59
CA ALA A 27 -0.30 6.42 -1.81
C ALA A 27 -1.74 6.19 -2.31
N PHE A 28 -2.65 5.77 -1.43
CA PHE A 28 -4.05 5.55 -1.80
C PHE A 28 -4.73 6.82 -2.29
N ALA A 29 -4.55 7.95 -1.60
CA ALA A 29 -5.10 9.24 -2.03
C ALA A 29 -4.48 9.77 -3.34
N THR A 30 -3.29 9.31 -3.71
CA THR A 30 -2.60 9.74 -4.94
C THR A 30 -3.00 8.91 -6.16
N PHE A 31 -3.24 7.61 -5.97
CA PHE A 31 -3.37 6.66 -7.07
C PHE A 31 -4.77 6.08 -7.26
N LEU A 32 -5.66 6.14 -6.26
CA LEU A 32 -6.97 5.50 -6.33
C LEU A 32 -8.07 6.51 -6.63
N ASP A 33 -8.93 6.15 -7.57
CA ASP A 33 -10.23 6.75 -7.78
C ASP A 33 -11.35 5.88 -7.15
N PRO A 34 -12.49 6.47 -6.76
CA PRO A 34 -13.62 5.69 -6.27
C PRO A 34 -14.09 4.65 -7.30
N GLY A 35 -14.21 3.40 -6.88
CA GLY A 35 -14.57 2.27 -7.73
C GLY A 35 -13.37 1.44 -8.21
N ASP A 36 -12.13 1.91 -8.02
CA ASP A 36 -10.94 1.11 -8.37
C ASP A 36 -10.86 -0.17 -7.54
N GLU A 37 -10.52 -1.28 -8.20
CA GLU A 37 -10.31 -2.56 -7.53
C GLU A 37 -8.89 -2.65 -6.96
N VAL A 38 -8.78 -2.98 -5.68
CA VAL A 38 -7.47 -3.16 -5.02
C VAL A 38 -7.35 -4.55 -4.41
N VAL A 39 -6.33 -5.27 -4.87
CA VAL A 39 -6.05 -6.66 -4.48
C VAL A 39 -5.18 -6.71 -3.24
N TYR A 40 -5.55 -7.53 -2.24
CA TYR A 40 -4.68 -7.84 -1.10
C TYR A 40 -4.81 -9.30 -0.63
N SER A 41 -3.75 -9.78 0.02
CA SER A 41 -3.64 -11.17 0.49
C SER A 41 -4.37 -11.41 1.82
N LEU A 42 -4.99 -12.59 1.98
CA LEU A 42 -5.53 -13.07 3.25
C LEU A 42 -4.57 -14.06 3.95
N PRO A 43 -4.31 -13.95 5.28
CA PRO A 43 -4.83 -12.91 6.16
C PRO A 43 -4.13 -11.56 5.93
N PRO A 44 -4.88 -10.43 5.93
CA PRO A 44 -4.31 -9.14 5.62
C PRO A 44 -3.66 -8.51 6.85
N TRP A 45 -2.83 -7.50 6.62
CA TRP A 45 -2.60 -6.50 7.65
C TRP A 45 -3.90 -5.72 7.90
N PHE A 46 -4.27 -5.56 9.17
CA PHE A 46 -5.56 -5.02 9.59
C PHE A 46 -5.90 -3.63 9.02
N GLY A 47 -4.90 -2.86 8.60
CA GLY A 47 -5.08 -1.51 8.08
C GLY A 47 -5.52 -1.45 6.62
N TYR A 48 -5.33 -2.51 5.81
CA TYR A 48 -5.60 -2.43 4.36
C TYR A 48 -7.08 -2.17 4.05
N GLU A 49 -7.97 -3.04 4.50
CA GLU A 49 -9.41 -2.95 4.20
C GLU A 49 -10.04 -1.60 4.64
N PRO A 50 -9.90 -1.13 5.90
CA PRO A 50 -10.51 0.13 6.30
C PRO A 50 -9.94 1.34 5.54
N MET A 51 -8.66 1.33 5.19
CA MET A 51 -8.05 2.43 4.42
C MET A 51 -8.51 2.43 2.96
N LEU A 52 -8.71 1.26 2.35
CA LEU A 52 -9.22 1.13 0.99
C LEU A 52 -10.69 1.55 0.89
N LEU A 53 -11.53 1.11 1.83
CA LEU A 53 -12.92 1.55 1.90
C LEU A 53 -13.04 3.07 2.08
N HIS A 54 -12.13 3.68 2.86
CA HIS A 54 -12.06 5.14 3.01
C HIS A 54 -11.75 5.87 1.69
N SER A 55 -10.96 5.28 0.80
CA SER A 55 -10.68 5.82 -0.54
C SER A 55 -11.81 5.60 -1.55
N GLY A 56 -12.86 4.85 -1.20
CA GLY A 56 -13.93 4.47 -2.13
C GLY A 56 -13.55 3.33 -3.09
N ALA A 57 -12.43 2.65 -2.84
CA ALA A 57 -11.99 1.50 -3.61
C ALA A 57 -12.82 0.24 -3.31
N VAL A 58 -12.81 -0.70 -4.24
CA VAL A 58 -13.41 -2.03 -4.11
C VAL A 58 -12.33 -3.02 -3.68
N CYS A 59 -12.49 -3.59 -2.49
CA CYS A 59 -11.56 -4.58 -1.93
C CYS A 59 -11.68 -5.93 -2.67
N VAL A 60 -10.56 -6.43 -3.22
CA VAL A 60 -10.47 -7.76 -3.84
C VAL A 60 -9.56 -8.65 -2.99
N GLU A 61 -10.18 -9.55 -2.23
CA GLU A 61 -9.48 -10.43 -1.31
C GLU A 61 -8.93 -11.69 -2.01
N VAL A 62 -7.64 -11.96 -1.84
CA VAL A 62 -6.99 -13.15 -2.41
C VAL A 62 -6.43 -14.05 -1.31
N PRO A 63 -7.04 -15.23 -1.07
CA PRO A 63 -6.47 -16.23 -0.16
C PRO A 63 -5.11 -16.72 -0.69
N VAL A 64 -4.07 -16.65 0.15
CA VAL A 64 -2.77 -17.25 -0.20
C VAL A 64 -2.69 -18.68 0.32
N LYS A 65 -2.01 -19.55 -0.44
CA LYS A 65 -1.74 -20.92 0.01
C LYS A 65 -0.89 -20.86 1.28
N GLN A 66 -1.42 -21.40 2.38
CA GLN A 66 -0.64 -21.65 3.59
C GLN A 66 0.35 -22.80 3.29
N GLY A 67 1.62 -22.59 3.65
CA GLY A 67 2.70 -23.56 3.47
C GLY A 67 2.54 -24.80 4.34
#